data_AF-A0AAD8F633-F1
#
_entry.id   AF-A0AAD8F633-F1
#
_cell.length_a   1.000
_cell.length_b   1.000
_cell.length_c   1.000
_cell.angle_alpha   90.00
_cell.angle_beta   90.00
_cell.angle_gamma   90.00
#
_symmetry.space_group_name_H-M   'P 1'
#
loop_
_entity.id
_entity.type
_entity.pdbx_description
1 polymer ?
#
loop_
_entity_poly.entity_id
_entity_poly.type
_entity_poly.pdbx_seq_one_letter_code
_entity_poly.pdbx_strand_id
1 'polypeptide(L)'
;MSSAQDEKMSRKSSTSCASVSSSVSSSSTTVSIVEEIRLRQHLGLSNGVAIIVGIIVGSGIFVSPKGVLQEAGAIGPCLVIWGMCGIVCLLGAMCYGELGTAILKSGADYAYINEAYGNFPAFLYLWVAVVIILPTGNAISSLTFANYVLQPFFPACGPPGPLISLTAALCLSEYTSAT
;
A
#
# COMPACT_ATOMS: atom_id res chain seq x y z
N MET A 1 -43.64 -43.10 5.19
CA MET A 1 -43.13 -44.29 4.48
C MET A 1 -42.24 -43.81 3.36
N SER A 2 -41.03 -44.37 3.32
CA SER A 2 -40.01 -44.23 2.28
C SER A 2 -39.35 -42.88 2.08
N SER A 3 -38.04 -42.75 1.91
CA SER A 3 -36.89 -43.66 2.02
C SER A 3 -35.68 -42.82 1.61
N ALA A 4 -34.53 -43.11 2.22
CA ALA A 4 -33.16 -43.08 1.68
C ALA A 4 -32.78 -41.96 0.67
N GLN A 5 -31.83 -41.08 1.00
CA GLN A 5 -30.39 -41.33 0.78
C GLN A 5 -30.10 -42.00 -0.58
N ASP A 6 -29.68 -41.20 -1.56
CA ASP A 6 -28.94 -41.71 -2.71
C ASP A 6 -27.53 -41.12 -2.71
N GLU A 7 -26.64 -42.02 -2.34
CA GLU A 7 -25.19 -41.97 -2.43
C GLU A 7 -24.80 -42.34 -3.88
N LYS A 8 -23.73 -41.71 -4.38
CA LYS A 8 -22.91 -42.08 -5.56
C LYS A 8 -23.17 -41.33 -6.88
N MET A 9 -22.23 -40.43 -7.18
CA MET A 9 -21.51 -40.56 -8.44
C MET A 9 -20.03 -40.19 -8.26
N SER A 10 -19.26 -41.22 -7.90
CA SER A 10 -17.85 -41.33 -8.24
C SER A 10 -17.74 -41.83 -9.68
N ARG A 11 -17.06 -41.09 -10.56
CA ARG A 11 -16.03 -41.57 -11.51
C ARG A 11 -15.72 -40.44 -12.51
N LYS A 12 -14.52 -39.85 -12.52
CA LYS A 12 -13.20 -40.39 -12.94
C LYS A 12 -12.97 -40.18 -14.45
N SER A 13 -11.81 -39.58 -14.75
CA SER A 13 -10.89 -39.90 -15.88
C SER A 13 -10.55 -38.65 -16.71
N SER A 14 -9.36 -38.06 -16.48
CA SER A 14 -8.11 -38.24 -17.27
C SER A 14 -8.13 -37.34 -18.52
N THR A 15 -7.09 -36.70 -19.03
CA THR A 15 -5.64 -36.94 -19.18
C THR A 15 -5.12 -35.58 -19.73
N SER A 16 -3.91 -35.06 -19.51
CA SER A 16 -2.63 -35.55 -20.02
C SER A 16 -1.61 -34.40 -20.05
N CYS A 17 -0.35 -34.81 -20.17
CA CYS A 17 0.88 -34.05 -20.45
C CYS A 17 1.64 -33.58 -19.20
N ALA A 18 2.90 -33.92 -19.00
CA ALA A 18 3.74 -34.94 -19.61
C ALA A 18 4.90 -35.16 -18.62
N SER A 19 5.28 -36.42 -18.47
CA SER A 19 6.45 -36.90 -17.76
C SER A 19 7.76 -36.43 -18.42
N VAL A 20 8.71 -35.93 -17.61
CA VAL A 20 10.14 -36.19 -17.82
C VAL A 20 10.71 -36.66 -16.49
N SER A 21 10.94 -37.97 -16.42
CA SER A 21 11.81 -38.61 -15.45
C SER A 21 13.22 -38.69 -16.04
N SER A 22 14.22 -38.28 -15.28
CA SER A 22 15.61 -38.74 -15.45
C SER A 22 16.21 -39.02 -14.07
N SER A 23 16.03 -40.28 -13.68
CA SER A 23 16.87 -41.18 -12.87
C SER A 23 18.11 -40.67 -12.10
N VAL A 24 18.11 -41.05 -10.81
CA VAL A 24 19.18 -41.75 -10.06
C VAL A 24 20.34 -40.91 -9.47
N SER A 25 20.39 -40.80 -8.14
CA SER A 25 21.39 -41.51 -7.31
C SER A 25 21.22 -41.21 -5.82
N SER A 26 21.37 -42.26 -5.03
CA SER A 26 21.28 -42.34 -3.59
C SER A 26 22.01 -41.22 -2.85
N SER A 27 21.31 -40.55 -1.93
CA SER A 27 21.87 -39.96 -0.72
C SER A 27 20.73 -39.77 0.28
N SER A 28 20.93 -40.28 1.50
CA SER A 28 20.04 -40.15 2.65
C SER A 28 19.45 -38.74 2.73
N THR A 29 18.19 -38.59 2.32
CA THR A 29 17.49 -37.31 2.37
C THR A 29 16.29 -37.50 3.27
N THR A 30 16.42 -36.98 4.48
CA THR A 30 15.34 -36.67 5.39
C THR A 30 14.20 -36.08 4.56
N VAL A 31 13.08 -36.80 4.45
CA VAL A 31 11.87 -36.29 3.80
C VAL A 31 11.31 -35.20 4.72
N SER A 32 11.81 -33.98 4.54
CA SER A 32 11.16 -32.79 5.01
C SER A 32 9.83 -32.70 4.26
N ILE A 33 8.74 -33.11 4.91
CA ILE A 33 7.40 -32.79 4.46
C ILE A 33 7.33 -31.26 4.49
N VAL A 34 7.48 -30.62 3.32
CA VAL A 34 7.15 -29.21 3.18
C VAL A 34 5.63 -29.15 3.24
N GLU A 35 5.11 -29.08 4.46
CA GLU A 35 3.72 -28.77 4.70
C GLU A 35 3.51 -27.36 4.15
N GLU A 36 2.79 -27.23 3.03
CA GLU A 36 2.47 -25.93 2.46
C GLU A 36 1.58 -25.20 3.49
N ILE A 37 2.19 -24.31 4.28
CA ILE A 37 1.48 -23.51 5.27
C ILE A 37 0.55 -22.56 4.51
N ARG A 38 -0.64 -23.03 4.18
CA ARG A 38 -1.72 -22.19 3.65
C ARG A 38 -2.37 -21.45 4.80
N LEU A 39 -1.97 -20.19 4.96
CA LEU A 39 -2.68 -19.22 5.78
C LEU A 39 -4.16 -19.18 5.34
N ARG A 40 -5.06 -19.44 6.28
CA ARG A 40 -6.50 -19.20 6.09
C ARG A 40 -6.67 -17.71 5.81
N GLN A 41 -6.95 -17.34 4.57
CA GLN A 41 -7.23 -15.95 4.21
C GLN A 41 -8.61 -15.56 4.77
N HIS A 42 -8.61 -14.99 5.96
CA HIS A 42 -9.82 -14.48 6.63
C HIS A 42 -9.70 -12.97 6.84
N LEU A 43 -9.70 -12.22 5.74
CA LEU A 43 -9.90 -10.77 5.78
C LEU A 43 -11.41 -10.52 5.75
N GLY A 44 -12.00 -10.37 6.94
CA GLY A 44 -13.39 -9.93 7.06
C GLY A 44 -13.55 -8.46 6.63
N LEU A 45 -14.80 -8.08 6.28
CA LEU A 45 -15.12 -6.71 5.84
C LEU A 45 -14.65 -5.64 6.85
N SER A 46 -14.91 -5.86 8.14
CA SER A 46 -14.51 -4.94 9.20
C SER A 46 -12.99 -4.78 9.31
N ASN A 47 -12.25 -5.88 9.16
CA ASN A 47 -10.79 -5.86 9.22
C ASN A 47 -10.19 -5.14 8.00
N GLY A 48 -10.76 -5.36 6.81
CA GLY A 48 -10.38 -4.66 5.59
C GLY A 48 -10.62 -3.14 5.69
N VAL A 49 -11.79 -2.72 6.17
CA VAL A 49 -12.10 -1.30 6.37
C VAL A 49 -11.15 -0.66 7.38
N ALA A 50 -10.86 -1.33 8.50
CA ALA A 50 -9.92 -0.82 9.51
C ALA A 50 -8.50 -0.61 8.93
N ILE A 51 -8.01 -1.54 8.10
CA ILE A 51 -6.73 -1.41 7.41
C ILE A 51 -6.74 -0.20 6.47
N ILE A 52 -7.80 -0.05 5.66
CA ILE A 52 -7.93 1.06 4.71
C ILE A 52 -7.96 2.42 5.44
N VAL A 53 -8.73 2.52 6.53
CA VAL A 53 -8.76 3.75 7.34
C VAL A 53 -7.38 4.04 7.95
N GLY A 54 -6.67 3.01 8.41
CA GLY A 54 -5.32 3.17 8.98
C GLY A 54 -4.26 3.65 7.99
N ILE A 55 -4.34 3.24 6.72
CA ILE A 55 -3.40 3.70 5.69
C ILE A 55 -3.75 5.09 5.14
N ILE A 56 -5.02 5.49 5.15
CA ILE A 56 -5.47 6.81 4.67
C ILE A 56 -5.21 7.90 5.72
N VAL A 57 -5.49 7.61 7.00
CA VAL A 57 -5.33 8.58 8.09
C VAL A 57 -3.86 8.62 8.53
N GLY A 58 -3.08 9.49 7.90
CA GLY A 58 -1.67 9.72 8.21
C GLY A 58 -1.37 11.02 8.97
N SER A 59 -0.08 11.33 9.13
CA SER A 59 0.43 12.55 9.78
C SER A 59 0.10 13.85 9.02
N GLY A 60 -0.31 13.75 7.76
CA GLY A 60 -0.66 14.90 6.92
C GLY A 60 -1.79 15.76 7.48
N ILE A 61 -2.69 15.20 8.30
CA ILE A 61 -3.80 15.95 8.91
C ILE A 61 -3.33 17.09 9.83
N PHE A 62 -2.11 17.01 10.37
CA PHE A 62 -1.58 18.06 11.23
C PHE A 62 -1.07 19.25 10.41
N VAL A 63 -0.51 19.00 9.22
CA VAL A 63 0.13 20.02 8.37
C VAL A 63 -0.87 20.66 7.40
N SER A 64 -1.69 19.86 6.74
CA SER A 64 -2.56 20.29 5.64
C SER A 64 -3.57 21.38 6.00
N PRO A 65 -4.23 21.39 7.19
CA PRO A 65 -5.20 22.43 7.52
C PRO A 65 -4.58 23.83 7.58
N LYS A 66 -3.34 23.95 8.06
CA LYS A 66 -2.62 25.23 8.11
C LYS A 66 -2.35 25.75 6.70
N GLY A 67 -1.90 24.88 5.80
CA GLY A 67 -1.65 25.25 4.40
C GLY A 67 -2.92 25.67 3.66
N VAL A 68 -4.00 24.87 3.78
CA VAL A 68 -5.28 25.19 3.11
C VAL A 68 -5.89 26.47 3.67
N LEU A 69 -5.80 26.72 4.98
CA LEU A 69 -6.34 27.95 5.58
C LEU A 69 -5.56 29.20 5.14
N GLN A 70 -4.24 29.10 4.97
CA GLN A 70 -3.42 30.19 4.48
C GLN A 70 -3.79 30.59 3.04
N GLU A 71 -4.04 29.61 2.17
CA GLU A 71 -4.42 29.87 0.78
C GLU A 71 -5.90 30.27 0.64
N ALA A 72 -6.80 29.68 1.42
CA ALA A 72 -8.23 29.94 1.35
C ALA A 72 -8.65 31.25 2.06
N GLY A 73 -7.83 31.77 2.97
CA GLY A 73 -8.05 33.03 3.70
C GLY A 73 -9.19 33.04 4.71
N ALA A 74 -10.12 32.08 4.66
CA ALA A 74 -11.25 31.95 5.58
C ALA A 74 -11.63 30.49 5.84
N ILE A 75 -12.31 30.24 6.96
CA ILE A 75 -12.73 28.88 7.39
C ILE A 75 -13.81 28.30 6.46
N GLY A 76 -14.74 29.14 5.98
CA GLY A 76 -15.80 28.73 5.05
C GLY A 76 -15.28 28.02 3.79
N PRO A 77 -14.43 28.67 2.96
CA PRO A 77 -13.87 28.03 1.76
C PRO A 77 -12.97 26.83 2.10
N CYS A 78 -12.26 26.84 3.24
CA CYS A 78 -11.46 25.69 3.69
C CYS A 78 -12.31 24.41 3.85
N LEU A 79 -13.49 24.51 4.48
CA LEU A 79 -14.40 23.36 4.63
C LEU A 79 -14.96 22.87 3.29
N VAL A 80 -15.25 23.80 2.36
CA VAL A 80 -15.73 23.44 1.02
C VAL A 80 -14.65 22.69 0.23
N ILE A 81 -13.39 23.14 0.28
CA ILE A 81 -12.25 22.47 -0.37
C ILE A 81 -12.05 21.07 0.20
N TRP A 82 -12.13 20.91 1.52
CA TRP A 82 -12.07 19.60 2.18
C TRP A 82 -13.19 18.66 1.71
N GLY A 83 -14.43 19.16 1.66
CA GLY A 83 -15.57 18.41 1.15
C GLY A 83 -15.39 17.98 -0.32
N MET A 84 -14.95 18.90 -1.18
CA MET A 84 -14.68 18.60 -2.60
C MET A 84 -13.56 17.58 -2.77
N CYS A 85 -12.47 17.71 -2.00
CA CYS A 85 -11.38 16.72 -2.00
C CYS A 85 -11.91 15.33 -1.61
N GLY A 86 -12.77 15.23 -0.59
CA GLY A 86 -13.38 13.98 -0.18
C GLY A 86 -14.21 13.32 -1.28
N ILE A 87 -15.00 14.10 -2.02
CA ILE A 87 -15.80 13.60 -3.15
C ILE A 87 -14.90 13.09 -4.28
N VAL A 88 -13.84 13.83 -4.63
CA VAL A 88 -12.87 13.42 -5.66
C VAL A 88 -12.16 12.13 -5.26
N CYS A 89 -11.74 12.00 -3.99
CA CYS A 89 -11.14 10.77 -3.47
C CYS A 89 -12.11 9.58 -3.52
N LEU A 90 -13.41 9.79 -3.22
CA LEU A 90 -14.42 8.74 -3.29
C LEU A 90 -14.61 8.24 -4.72
N LEU A 91 -14.69 9.14 -5.70
CA LEU A 91 -14.79 8.79 -7.11
C LEU A 91 -13.54 8.02 -7.57
N GLY A 92 -12.35 8.48 -7.19
CA GLY A 92 -11.10 7.79 -7.47
C GLY A 92 -11.07 6.37 -6.87
N ALA A 93 -11.50 6.21 -5.62
CA ALA A 93 -11.57 4.91 -4.96
C ALA A 93 -12.55 3.93 -5.65
N MET A 94 -13.69 4.42 -6.14
CA MET A 94 -14.64 3.60 -6.91
C MET A 94 -14.00 3.10 -8.21
N CYS A 95 -13.36 3.98 -8.98
CA CYS A 95 -12.65 3.59 -10.21
C CYS A 95 -11.51 2.59 -9.93
N TYR A 96 -10.74 2.82 -8.86
CA TYR A 96 -9.69 1.89 -8.44
C TYR A 96 -10.24 0.55 -7.95
N GLY A 97 -11.43 0.53 -7.35
CA GLY A 97 -12.13 -0.69 -6.96
C GLY A 97 -12.57 -1.54 -8.16
N GLU A 98 -13.11 -0.90 -9.21
CA GLU A 98 -13.43 -1.58 -10.47
C GLU A 98 -12.16 -2.14 -11.13
N LEU A 99 -11.09 -1.35 -11.17
CA LEU A 99 -9.82 -1.79 -11.78
C LEU A 99 -9.16 -2.93 -11.01
N GLY A 100 -9.20 -2.89 -9.67
CA GLY A 100 -8.66 -3.93 -8.81
C GLY A 100 -9.45 -5.24 -8.81
N THR A 101 -10.71 -5.22 -9.22
CA THR A 101 -11.50 -6.45 -9.44
C THR A 101 -11.38 -6.97 -10.87
N ALA A 102 -11.09 -6.11 -11.85
CA ALA A 102 -10.87 -6.50 -13.24
C ALA A 102 -9.48 -7.13 -13.47
N ILE A 103 -8.41 -6.57 -12.89
CA ILE A 103 -7.03 -7.01 -13.12
C ILE A 103 -6.47 -7.64 -11.83
N LEU A 104 -6.60 -8.96 -11.72
CA LEU A 104 -6.13 -9.74 -10.56
C LEU A 104 -4.64 -10.13 -10.68
N LYS A 105 -3.78 -9.15 -11.00
CA LYS A 105 -2.32 -9.32 -11.07
C LYS A 105 -1.63 -8.64 -9.89
N SER A 106 -0.54 -9.23 -9.42
CA SER A 106 0.29 -8.61 -8.37
C SER A 106 1.03 -7.39 -8.93
N GLY A 107 1.07 -6.29 -8.16
CA GLY A 107 1.79 -5.07 -8.53
C GLY A 107 0.96 -3.77 -8.55
N ALA A 108 -0.34 -3.83 -8.22
CA ALA A 108 -1.25 -2.67 -8.13
C ALA A 108 -1.10 -1.71 -9.34
N ASP A 109 -0.71 -0.45 -9.11
CA ASP A 109 -0.58 0.58 -10.15
C ASP A 109 0.35 0.16 -11.30
N TYR A 110 1.47 -0.51 -11.00
CA TYR A 110 2.39 -0.99 -12.02
C TYR A 110 1.73 -2.02 -12.94
N ALA A 111 0.97 -2.96 -12.36
CA ALA A 111 0.30 -4.00 -13.12
C ALA A 111 -0.78 -3.41 -14.05
N TYR A 112 -1.50 -2.37 -13.61
CA TYR A 112 -2.51 -1.70 -14.42
C TYR A 112 -1.88 -0.97 -15.63
N ILE A 113 -0.78 -0.25 -15.40
CA ILE A 113 -0.09 0.48 -16.47
C ILE A 113 0.57 -0.48 -17.46
N ASN A 114 1.15 -1.58 -16.96
CA ASN A 114 1.76 -2.59 -17.81
C ASN A 114 0.75 -3.29 -18.73
N GLU A 115 -0.46 -3.55 -18.24
CA GLU A 115 -1.52 -4.16 -19.06
C GLU A 115 -2.05 -3.19 -20.13
N ALA A 116 -2.19 -1.90 -19.79
CA ALA A 116 -2.78 -0.91 -20.69
C ALA A 116 -1.78 -0.36 -21.73
N TYR A 117 -0.53 -0.12 -21.35
CA TYR A 117 0.45 0.60 -22.17
C TYR A 117 1.76 -0.19 -22.45
N GLY A 118 1.90 -1.39 -21.88
CA GLY A 118 3.07 -2.24 -22.05
C GLY A 118 4.27 -1.87 -21.16
N ASN A 119 5.41 -2.50 -21.44
CA ASN A 119 6.51 -2.61 -20.48
C ASN A 119 7.35 -1.33 -20.29
N PHE A 120 7.49 -0.50 -21.34
CA PHE A 120 8.28 0.74 -21.26
C PHE A 120 7.65 1.82 -20.37
N PRO A 121 6.38 2.22 -20.56
CA PRO A 121 5.72 3.19 -19.68
C PRO A 121 5.54 2.67 -18.25
N ALA A 122 5.32 1.36 -18.08
CA ALA A 122 5.26 0.74 -16.75
C ALA A 122 6.61 0.86 -16.00
N PHE A 123 7.73 0.64 -16.69
CA PHE A 123 9.07 0.85 -16.11
C PHE A 123 9.30 2.32 -15.72
N LEU A 124 8.89 3.27 -16.56
CA LEU A 124 9.03 4.70 -16.28
C LEU A 124 8.22 5.11 -15.04
N TYR A 125 7.00 4.60 -14.89
CA TYR A 125 6.19 4.82 -13.69
C TYR A 125 6.88 4.28 -12.44
N LEU A 126 7.38 3.04 -12.49
CA LEU A 126 8.09 2.43 -11.36
C LEU A 126 9.36 3.22 -11.00
N TRP A 127 10.11 3.68 -12.01
CA TRP A 127 11.28 4.54 -11.81
C TRP A 127 10.93 5.82 -11.07
N VAL A 128 9.90 6.55 -11.53
CA VAL A 128 9.43 7.77 -10.87
C VAL A 128 8.90 7.48 -9.46
N ALA A 129 8.16 6.40 -9.28
CA ALA A 129 7.64 6.01 -7.98
C ALA A 129 8.75 5.77 -6.96
N VAL A 130 9.79 5.02 -7.34
CA VAL A 130 10.90 4.68 -6.44
C VAL A 130 11.85 5.85 -6.21
N VAL A 131 12.20 6.60 -7.26
CA VAL A 131 13.21 7.67 -7.18
C VAL A 131 12.63 8.98 -6.65
N ILE A 132 11.34 9.25 -6.88
CA ILE A 132 10.73 10.54 -6.53
C ILE A 132 9.68 10.36 -5.44
N ILE A 133 8.67 9.50 -5.64
CA ILE A 133 7.49 9.48 -4.76
C ILE A 133 7.84 8.96 -3.37
N LEU A 134 8.50 7.80 -3.28
CA LEU A 134 8.90 7.19 -2.00
C LEU A 134 9.79 8.11 -1.13
N PRO A 135 10.94 8.64 -1.64
CA PRO A 135 11.79 9.49 -0.82
C PRO A 135 11.14 10.83 -0.48
N THR A 136 10.29 11.38 -1.36
CA THR A 136 9.56 12.63 -1.08
C THR A 136 8.60 12.45 0.09
N GLY A 137 7.87 11.32 0.17
CA GLY A 137 6.99 11.01 1.30
C GLY A 137 7.75 10.93 2.63
N ASN A 138 8.91 10.27 2.62
CA ASN A 138 9.80 10.19 3.80
C ASN A 138 10.34 11.56 4.20
N ALA A 139 10.75 12.38 3.22
CA ALA A 139 11.25 13.74 3.46
C ALA A 139 10.19 14.66 4.06
N ILE A 140 8.96 14.65 3.52
CA ILE A 140 7.85 15.46 4.05
C ILE A 140 7.53 15.05 5.50
N SER A 141 7.47 13.74 5.78
CA SER A 141 7.20 13.23 7.12
C SER A 141 8.29 13.65 8.12
N SER A 142 9.57 13.54 7.73
CA SER A 142 10.70 13.95 8.56
C SER A 142 10.73 15.46 8.83
N LEU A 143 10.51 16.28 7.79
CA LEU A 143 10.43 17.74 7.94
C LEU A 143 9.27 18.15 8.84
N THR A 144 8.12 17.50 8.69
CA THR A 144 6.95 17.72 9.52
C THR A 144 7.29 17.43 10.98
N PHE A 145 7.86 16.25 11.26
CA PHE A 145 8.27 15.86 12.60
C PHE A 145 9.25 16.87 13.22
N ALA A 146 10.28 17.28 12.48
CA ALA A 146 11.26 18.27 12.94
C ALA A 146 10.59 19.61 13.31
N ASN A 147 9.64 20.10 12.51
CA ASN A 147 8.92 21.33 12.81
C ASN A 147 8.09 21.21 14.09
N TYR A 148 7.36 20.11 14.27
CA TYR A 148 6.52 19.90 15.45
C TYR A 148 7.32 19.73 16.74
N VAL A 149 8.47 19.04 16.70
CA VAL A 149 9.34 18.84 17.88
C VAL A 149 10.05 20.12 18.29
N LEU A 150 10.42 20.98 17.34
CA LEU A 150 11.15 22.22 17.62
C LEU A 150 10.22 23.38 18.04
N GLN A 151 8.94 23.33 17.68
CA GLN A 151 7.95 24.36 18.02
C GLN A 151 7.87 24.71 19.53
N PRO A 152 7.88 23.76 20.50
CA PRO A 152 7.88 24.09 21.93
C PRO A 152 9.17 24.76 22.44
N PHE A 153 10.32 24.53 21.78
CA PHE A 153 11.61 25.10 22.21
C PHE A 153 11.82 26.53 21.71
N PHE A 154 11.13 26.93 20.63
CA PHE A 154 11.26 28.26 20.03
C PHE A 154 9.90 28.95 19.84
N PRO A 155 9.15 29.23 20.92
CA PRO A 155 7.79 29.78 20.84
C PRO A 155 7.72 31.21 20.28
N ALA A 156 8.79 32.00 20.40
CA ALA A 156 8.79 33.43 20.07
C ALA A 156 9.48 33.80 18.74
N CYS A 157 10.41 32.97 18.24
CA CYS A 157 11.27 33.36 17.11
C CYS A 157 11.13 32.46 15.86
N GLY A 158 10.42 31.34 15.97
CA GLY A 158 10.44 30.30 14.94
C GLY A 158 11.80 29.57 14.90
N PRO A 159 11.82 28.26 14.63
CA PRO A 159 13.08 27.52 14.57
C PRO A 159 13.93 27.98 13.38
N PRO A 160 15.25 28.20 13.56
CA PRO A 160 16.12 28.57 12.45
C PRO A 160 16.18 27.42 11.42
N GLY A 161 16.08 27.76 10.13
CA GLY A 161 16.09 26.80 9.01
C GLY A 161 17.15 25.68 9.10
N PRO A 162 18.43 25.95 9.42
CA PRO A 162 19.44 24.89 9.53
C PRO A 162 19.17 23.89 10.66
N LEU A 163 18.51 24.30 11.75
CA LEU A 163 18.17 23.40 12.86
C LEU A 163 17.09 22.39 12.44
N ILE A 164 16.07 22.86 11.70
CA ILE A 164 15.02 22.01 11.15
C ILE A 164 15.63 20.98 10.18
N SER A 165 16.54 21.42 9.31
CA SER A 165 17.23 20.54 8.37
C SER A 165 18.12 19.51 9.07
N LEU A 166 18.83 19.89 10.15
CA LEU A 166 19.65 18.95 10.93
C LEU A 166 18.79 17.89 11.63
N THR A 167 17.71 18.29 12.30
CA THR A 167 16.79 17.35 12.94
C THR A 167 16.11 16.45 11.91
N ALA A 168 15.69 16.98 10.76
CA ALA A 168 15.12 16.19 9.68
C ALA A 168 16.14 15.21 9.06
N ALA A 169 17.41 15.61 8.91
CA ALA A 169 18.47 14.73 8.43
C ALA A 169 18.77 13.58 9.40
N LEU A 170 18.78 13.85 10.71
CA LEU A 170 18.92 12.81 11.74
C LEU A 170 17.75 11.82 11.68
N CYS A 171 16.51 12.32 11.58
CA CYS A 171 15.34 11.46 11.43
C CYS A 171 15.39 10.61 10.16
N LEU A 172 15.85 11.16 9.03
CA LEU A 172 16.00 10.39 7.79
C LEU A 172 17.10 9.33 7.88
N SER A 173 18.20 9.62 8.60
CA SER A 173 19.27 8.64 8.84
C SER A 173 18.75 7.44 9.62
N GLU A 174 17.97 7.68 10.68
CA GLU A 174 17.30 6.63 11.45
C GLU A 174 16.31 5.84 10.59
N TYR A 175 15.47 6.54 9.82
CA TYR A 175 14.48 5.89 8.92
C TYR A 175 15.15 4.98 7.88
N THR A 176 16.27 5.43 7.32
CA THR A 176 17.06 4.66 6.35
C THR A 176 17.74 3.47 7.00
N SER A 177 18.13 3.56 8.27
CA SER A 177 18.76 2.44 9.00
C SER A 177 17.76 1.34 9.40
N ALA A 178 16.48 1.68 9.49
CA ALA A 178 15.40 0.76 9.89
C ALA A 178 14.74 0.03 8.70
N THR A 179 15.04 0.43 7.47
CA THR A 179 14.47 -0.14 6.23
C THR A 179 15.50 -1.04 5.54
#